data_AF-A0A2Z2MF67-F1
#
_entry.id   AF-A0A2Z2MF67-F1
#
_cell.length_a   1.000
_cell.length_b   1.000
_cell.length_c   1.000
_cell.angle_alpha   90.00
_cell.angle_beta   90.00
_cell.angle_gamma   90.00
#
_symmetry.space_group_name_H-M   'P 1'
#
loop_
_entity.id
_entity.type
_entity.pdbx_description
1 polymer ?
#
loop_
_entity_poly.entity_id
_entity_poly.type
_entity_poly.pdbx_seq_one_letter_code
_entity_poly.pdbx_strand_id
1 'polypeptide(L)'
;MPALSRERFEVLIRDLTSRFSQADEKKIREVLPAFARVTEIPVSYLNPSSRYHPVLILKKRFGNLEKDVRVSLVDFRILNKYNMPGWRREVEFRLDRDVVLRERVGGVEALLIGDPSLVSRMRDAVVRILQQMNFRPRNFVMFYNQIYMDFGNNRFIHIEILGSDLRLRLVNLKFTDASRILGKAIPYMDSVFGNKNPEFYKLLFVYASETTGSFDWFFHRYIMPRLNPEQREFLNEMHDYHNFLRLLYTYVARLNKDRLGDEVGIRVVRRANPNRPLEIGIAFTNRGIEVKRYPSTTTISFMV
;
A
#
# COMPACT_ATOMS: atom_id res chain seq x y z
N MET A 1 22.58 13.63 -9.61
CA MET A 1 23.70 13.52 -8.63
C MET A 1 24.72 14.62 -8.91
N PRO A 2 24.97 15.54 -7.96
CA PRO A 2 26.03 16.58 -8.08
C PRO A 2 27.44 15.96 -8.17
N ALA A 3 28.42 16.69 -8.70
CA ALA A 3 29.77 16.17 -9.00
C ALA A 3 30.48 15.53 -7.78
N LEU A 4 30.45 16.18 -6.62
CA LEU A 4 30.99 15.67 -5.34
C LEU A 4 30.36 14.34 -4.89
N SER A 5 29.09 14.10 -5.23
CA SER A 5 28.44 12.82 -4.91
C SER A 5 28.89 11.69 -5.83
N ARG A 6 29.28 11.99 -7.08
CA ARG A 6 29.77 11.00 -8.03
C ARG A 6 31.16 10.47 -7.66
N GLU A 7 32.06 11.35 -7.24
CA GLU A 7 33.41 10.93 -6.83
C GLU A 7 33.36 10.03 -5.58
N ARG A 8 32.58 10.41 -4.56
CA ARG A 8 32.37 9.58 -3.36
C ARG A 8 31.78 8.21 -3.73
N PHE A 9 30.89 8.18 -4.70
CA PHE A 9 30.27 6.97 -5.19
C PHE A 9 31.28 6.01 -5.86
N GLU A 10 32.14 6.53 -6.74
CA GLU A 10 33.19 5.72 -7.39
C GLU A 10 34.24 5.22 -6.40
N VAL A 11 34.62 6.04 -5.42
CA VAL A 11 35.53 5.61 -4.33
C VAL A 11 34.90 4.48 -3.53
N LEU A 12 33.62 4.61 -3.15
CA LEU A 12 32.90 3.56 -2.45
C LEU A 12 32.85 2.25 -3.24
N ILE A 13 32.61 2.31 -4.56
CA ILE A 13 32.62 1.11 -5.41
C ILE A 13 33.99 0.43 -5.34
N ARG A 14 35.09 1.18 -5.53
CA ARG A 14 36.46 0.64 -5.45
C ARG A 14 36.74 -0.01 -4.09
N ASP A 15 36.38 0.66 -3.01
CA ASP A 15 36.54 0.16 -1.65
C ASP A 15 35.76 -1.14 -1.43
N LEU A 16 34.52 -1.21 -1.91
CA LEU A 16 33.69 -2.42 -1.80
C LEU A 16 34.22 -3.56 -2.66
N THR A 17 34.67 -3.29 -3.88
CA THR A 17 35.30 -4.28 -4.76
C THR A 17 36.55 -4.89 -4.11
N SER A 18 37.38 -4.07 -3.47
CA SER A 18 38.55 -4.55 -2.72
C SER A 18 38.19 -5.45 -1.52
N ARG A 19 37.02 -5.22 -0.91
CA ARG A 19 36.53 -6.02 0.21
C ARG A 19 35.84 -7.31 -0.24
N PHE A 20 35.21 -7.34 -1.39
CA PHE A 20 34.59 -8.56 -1.91
C PHE A 20 35.48 -9.20 -2.96
N SER A 21 35.14 -9.09 -4.25
CA SER A 21 35.97 -9.55 -5.36
C SER A 21 35.75 -8.66 -6.58
N GLN A 22 36.72 -8.67 -7.50
CA GLN A 22 36.61 -7.95 -8.79
C GLN A 22 35.37 -8.38 -9.60
N ALA A 23 34.96 -9.65 -9.50
CA ALA A 23 33.76 -10.16 -10.15
C ALA A 23 32.45 -9.51 -9.63
N ASP A 24 32.46 -8.96 -8.41
CA ASP A 24 31.28 -8.32 -7.82
C ASP A 24 31.12 -6.84 -8.21
N GLU A 25 32.14 -6.21 -8.82
CA GLU A 25 32.13 -4.77 -9.11
C GLU A 25 30.88 -4.38 -9.91
N LYS A 26 30.57 -5.13 -10.97
CA LYS A 26 29.40 -4.87 -11.81
C LYS A 26 28.11 -4.86 -10.98
N LYS A 27 27.94 -5.85 -10.11
CA LYS A 27 26.75 -5.97 -9.25
C LYS A 27 26.70 -4.86 -8.21
N ILE A 28 27.81 -4.51 -7.59
CA ILE A 28 27.90 -3.39 -6.64
C ILE A 28 27.52 -2.06 -7.33
N ARG A 29 28.00 -1.85 -8.56
CA ARG A 29 27.70 -0.67 -9.39
C ARG A 29 26.23 -0.58 -9.79
N GLU A 30 25.53 -1.70 -9.90
CA GLU A 30 24.07 -1.76 -10.14
C GLU A 30 23.24 -1.56 -8.85
N VAL A 31 23.71 -2.12 -7.73
CA VAL A 31 23.03 -2.13 -6.43
C VAL A 31 23.01 -0.76 -5.77
N LEU A 32 24.17 -0.10 -5.65
CA LEU A 32 24.25 1.17 -4.92
C LEU A 32 23.30 2.25 -5.47
N PRO A 33 23.20 2.49 -6.80
CA PRO A 33 22.27 3.49 -7.32
C PRO A 33 20.81 3.07 -7.14
N ALA A 34 20.52 1.77 -7.18
CA ALA A 34 19.18 1.25 -6.99
C ALA A 34 18.69 1.50 -5.56
N PHE A 35 19.52 1.22 -4.55
CA PHE A 35 19.20 1.54 -3.16
C PHE A 35 19.15 3.05 -2.90
N ALA A 36 20.05 3.84 -3.49
CA ALA A 36 19.97 5.29 -3.43
C ALA A 36 18.62 5.80 -3.96
N ARG A 37 18.15 5.27 -5.10
CA ARG A 37 16.83 5.61 -5.64
C ARG A 37 15.69 5.26 -4.67
N VAL A 38 15.79 4.15 -3.94
CA VAL A 38 14.80 3.78 -2.91
C VAL A 38 14.80 4.76 -1.73
N THR A 39 15.95 5.35 -1.37
CA THR A 39 16.02 6.38 -0.31
C THR A 39 15.38 7.70 -0.72
N GLU A 40 15.32 8.02 -2.01
CA GLU A 40 14.70 9.25 -2.52
C GLU A 40 13.16 9.20 -2.45
N ILE A 41 12.57 8.01 -2.38
CA ILE A 41 11.11 7.83 -2.31
C ILE A 41 10.63 8.31 -0.94
N PRO A 42 9.75 9.33 -0.83
CA PRO A 42 9.35 9.93 0.45
C PRO A 42 8.74 8.94 1.45
N VAL A 43 8.04 7.94 0.93
CA VAL A 43 7.29 6.95 1.71
C VAL A 43 8.10 5.70 2.02
N SER A 44 9.30 5.62 1.48
CA SER A 44 10.15 4.44 1.61
C SER A 44 10.60 4.25 3.04
N TYR A 45 10.67 2.99 3.45
CA TYR A 45 11.28 2.62 4.73
C TYR A 45 12.72 3.12 4.86
N LEU A 46 13.44 3.29 3.74
CA LEU A 46 14.82 3.79 3.70
C LEU A 46 14.95 5.31 3.54
N ASN A 47 13.84 6.07 3.53
CA ASN A 47 13.93 7.52 3.38
C ASN A 47 14.54 8.18 4.63
N PRO A 48 15.63 8.97 4.51
CA PRO A 48 16.28 9.61 5.66
C PRO A 48 15.39 10.60 6.43
N SER A 49 14.43 11.23 5.75
CA SER A 49 13.48 12.17 6.37
C SER A 49 12.60 11.51 7.44
N SER A 50 12.58 10.18 7.49
CA SER A 50 11.91 9.40 8.55
C SER A 50 12.64 9.42 9.90
N ARG A 51 13.71 10.22 10.06
CA ARG A 51 14.59 10.35 11.24
C ARG A 51 15.48 9.13 11.51
N TYR A 52 15.71 8.31 10.48
CA TYR A 52 16.62 7.17 10.56
C TYR A 52 17.69 7.27 9.48
N HIS A 53 18.89 6.81 9.80
CA HIS A 53 19.97 6.70 8.83
C HIS A 53 19.86 5.37 8.05
N PRO A 54 19.63 5.38 6.73
CA PRO A 54 19.56 4.14 5.95
C PRO A 54 20.95 3.52 5.75
N VAL A 55 21.07 2.25 6.14
CA VAL A 55 22.29 1.46 6.06
C VAL A 55 22.05 0.22 5.21
N LEU A 56 22.82 0.08 4.14
CA LEU A 56 22.85 -1.13 3.32
C LEU A 56 23.91 -2.09 3.86
N ILE A 57 23.53 -3.32 4.15
CA ILE A 57 24.44 -4.40 4.52
C ILE A 57 24.61 -5.29 3.30
N LEU A 58 25.76 -5.14 2.62
CA LEU A 58 26.16 -6.05 1.55
C LEU A 58 26.71 -7.33 2.16
N LYS A 59 26.13 -8.46 1.80
CA LYS A 59 26.57 -9.79 2.26
C LYS A 59 27.00 -10.66 1.08
N LYS A 60 28.02 -11.49 1.28
CA LYS A 60 28.41 -12.54 0.32
C LYS A 60 28.99 -13.74 1.05
N ARG A 61 28.64 -14.95 0.62
CA ARG A 61 29.23 -16.18 1.13
C ARG A 61 30.50 -16.56 0.35
N PHE A 62 31.55 -16.92 1.07
CA PHE A 62 32.82 -17.44 0.56
C PHE A 62 33.06 -18.82 1.21
N GLY A 63 32.57 -19.88 0.57
CA GLY A 63 32.56 -21.21 1.18
C GLY A 63 31.74 -21.24 2.46
N ASN A 64 32.39 -21.47 3.60
CA ASN A 64 31.73 -21.53 4.92
C ASN A 64 31.68 -20.17 5.66
N LEU A 65 32.33 -19.13 5.14
CA LEU A 65 32.36 -17.81 5.76
C LEU A 65 31.38 -16.86 5.07
N GLU A 66 30.62 -16.08 5.85
CA GLU A 66 29.82 -14.96 5.33
C GLU A 66 30.52 -13.65 5.65
N LYS A 67 30.76 -12.83 4.62
CA LYS A 67 31.34 -11.50 4.79
C LYS A 67 30.24 -10.46 4.66
N ASP A 68 30.17 -9.53 5.61
CA ASP A 68 29.25 -8.40 5.60
C ASP A 68 29.99 -7.05 5.57
N VAL A 69 29.50 -6.12 4.77
CA VAL A 69 30.00 -4.73 4.72
C VAL A 69 28.81 -3.78 4.82
N ARG A 70 28.86 -2.90 5.82
CA ARG A 70 27.81 -1.91 6.08
C ARG A 70 28.14 -0.61 5.35
N VAL A 71 27.16 -0.03 4.68
CA VAL A 71 27.31 1.14 3.82
C VAL A 71 26.26 2.17 4.17
N SER A 72 26.69 3.40 4.41
CA SER A 72 25.81 4.56 4.54
C SER A 72 25.25 4.92 3.16
N LEU A 73 23.93 4.87 2.99
CA LEU A 73 23.27 5.29 1.73
C LEU A 73 23.13 6.82 1.60
N VAL A 74 23.44 7.57 2.67
CA VAL A 74 23.43 9.04 2.67
C VAL A 74 24.83 9.58 2.38
N ASP A 75 25.83 9.08 3.10
CA ASP A 75 27.21 9.58 2.98
C ASP A 75 27.99 8.89 1.86
N PHE A 76 27.47 7.78 1.32
CA PHE A 76 28.16 6.87 0.40
C PHE A 76 29.54 6.45 0.92
N ARG A 77 29.58 5.92 2.16
CA ARG A 77 30.82 5.45 2.79
C ARG A 77 30.61 4.13 3.54
N ILE A 78 31.71 3.40 3.72
CA ILE A 78 31.72 2.18 4.54
C ILE A 78 31.64 2.54 6.02
N LEU A 79 30.79 1.82 6.73
CA LEU A 79 30.58 1.95 8.17
C LEU A 79 31.32 0.86 8.94
N ASN A 80 31.87 1.24 10.08
CA ASN A 80 32.54 0.41 11.07
C ASN A 80 31.88 0.64 12.45
N LYS A 81 32.42 0.01 13.50
CA LYS A 81 31.87 0.12 14.86
C LYS A 81 31.87 1.55 15.42
N TYR A 82 32.81 2.40 14.97
CA TYR A 82 33.03 3.75 15.51
C TYR A 82 32.21 4.84 14.82
N ASN A 83 31.84 4.64 13.55
CA ASN A 83 31.07 5.62 12.76
C ASN A 83 29.63 5.16 12.47
N MET A 84 29.18 4.09 13.12
CA MET A 84 27.82 3.57 12.98
C MET A 84 26.81 4.56 13.57
N PRO A 85 25.78 4.97 12.81
CA PRO A 85 24.71 5.80 13.34
C PRO A 85 23.92 5.06 14.42
N GLY A 86 23.61 5.75 15.53
CA GLY A 86 22.80 5.19 16.61
C GLY A 86 21.38 4.84 16.17
N TRP A 87 20.73 5.76 15.44
CA TRP A 87 19.39 5.59 14.88
C TRP A 87 19.50 5.20 13.40
N ARG A 88 19.46 3.90 13.11
CA ARG A 88 19.65 3.39 11.75
C ARG A 88 18.56 2.40 11.33
N ARG A 89 18.35 2.32 10.03
CA ARG A 89 17.52 1.31 9.38
C ARG A 89 18.40 0.48 8.47
N GLU A 90 18.63 -0.75 8.88
CA GLU A 90 19.46 -1.69 8.15
C GLU A 90 18.61 -2.44 7.13
N VAL A 91 19.16 -2.61 5.94
CA VAL A 91 18.62 -3.53 4.94
C VAL A 91 19.73 -4.38 4.38
N GLU A 92 19.47 -5.67 4.25
CA GLU A 92 20.44 -6.62 3.73
C GLU A 92 20.29 -6.74 2.21
N PHE A 93 21.42 -6.96 1.54
CA PHE A 93 21.46 -7.35 0.14
C PHE A 93 22.58 -8.36 -0.06
N ARG A 94 22.22 -9.55 -0.54
CA ARG A 94 23.12 -10.66 -0.78
C ARG A 94 23.66 -10.61 -2.21
N LEU A 95 24.96 -10.33 -2.36
CA LEU A 95 25.64 -10.23 -3.64
C LEU A 95 25.65 -11.55 -4.43
N ASP A 96 25.48 -12.69 -3.78
CA ASP A 96 25.40 -14.02 -4.43
C ASP A 96 23.97 -14.42 -4.82
N ARG A 97 22.95 -13.86 -4.17
CA ARG A 97 21.55 -14.30 -4.32
C ARG A 97 20.61 -13.23 -4.90
N ASP A 98 20.63 -12.04 -4.33
CA ASP A 98 19.63 -11.02 -4.64
C ASP A 98 19.91 -10.36 -6.00
N VAL A 99 18.88 -9.82 -6.64
CA VAL A 99 18.96 -9.20 -7.96
C VAL A 99 18.46 -7.76 -7.93
N VAL A 100 18.99 -6.97 -8.87
CA VAL A 100 18.50 -5.65 -9.21
C VAL A 100 18.17 -5.65 -10.69
N LEU A 101 16.90 -5.45 -11.03
CA LEU A 101 16.42 -5.45 -12.42
C LEU A 101 15.82 -4.09 -12.76
N ARG A 102 16.18 -3.58 -13.93
CA ARG A 102 15.57 -2.38 -14.52
C ARG A 102 14.87 -2.81 -15.79
N GLU A 103 13.55 -2.86 -15.76
CA GLU A 103 12.75 -3.37 -16.87
C GLU A 103 11.41 -2.62 -17.00
N ARG A 104 10.60 -3.01 -17.99
CA ARG A 104 9.23 -2.54 -18.13
C ARG A 104 8.26 -3.64 -17.72
N VAL A 105 7.47 -3.39 -16.69
CA VAL A 105 6.46 -4.31 -16.18
C VAL A 105 5.08 -3.75 -16.51
N GLY A 106 4.29 -4.46 -17.32
CA GLY A 106 2.99 -3.96 -17.77
C GLY A 106 3.08 -2.65 -18.56
N GLY A 107 4.21 -2.39 -19.22
CA GLY A 107 4.48 -1.15 -19.95
C GLY A 107 4.88 0.04 -19.08
N VAL A 108 5.11 -0.16 -17.77
CA VAL A 108 5.59 0.87 -16.83
C VAL A 108 7.04 0.63 -16.48
N GLU A 109 7.86 1.69 -16.41
CA GLU A 109 9.25 1.59 -15.98
C GLU A 109 9.34 1.15 -14.50
N ALA A 110 10.14 0.12 -14.27
CA ALA A 110 10.23 -0.53 -12.97
C ALA A 110 11.68 -0.76 -12.54
N LEU A 111 11.95 -0.50 -11.26
CA LEU A 111 13.16 -0.94 -10.56
C LEU A 111 12.76 -2.05 -9.58
N LEU A 112 13.29 -3.26 -9.77
CA LEU A 112 12.99 -4.42 -8.93
C LEU A 112 14.23 -4.81 -8.14
N ILE A 113 14.09 -4.96 -6.83
CA ILE A 113 15.19 -5.30 -5.91
C ILE A 113 14.72 -6.42 -4.98
N GLY A 114 15.48 -7.51 -4.89
CA GLY A 114 15.28 -8.55 -3.87
C GLY A 114 15.63 -9.95 -4.38
N ASP A 115 15.11 -10.96 -3.69
CA ASP A 115 15.29 -12.37 -4.08
C ASP A 115 14.57 -12.67 -5.42
N PRO A 116 15.21 -13.38 -6.36
CA PRO A 116 14.63 -13.66 -7.69
C PRO A 116 13.23 -14.30 -7.66
N SER A 117 13.00 -15.26 -6.74
CA SER A 117 11.72 -15.97 -6.64
C SER A 117 10.60 -15.07 -6.09
N LEU A 118 10.94 -14.19 -5.15
CA LEU A 118 10.01 -13.19 -4.63
C LEU A 118 9.70 -12.14 -5.69
N VAL A 119 10.74 -11.62 -6.36
CA VAL A 119 10.61 -10.63 -7.43
C VAL A 119 9.70 -11.15 -8.55
N SER A 120 9.88 -12.39 -9.00
CA SER A 120 9.02 -12.99 -10.03
C SER A 120 7.55 -13.05 -9.60
N ARG A 121 7.27 -13.55 -8.40
CA ARG A 121 5.88 -13.68 -7.90
C ARG A 121 5.22 -12.31 -7.72
N MET A 122 5.95 -11.36 -7.13
CA MET A 122 5.46 -10.01 -6.90
C MET A 122 5.23 -9.27 -8.22
N ARG A 123 6.11 -9.46 -9.21
CA ARG A 123 5.95 -8.93 -10.56
C ARG A 123 4.63 -9.38 -11.18
N ASP A 124 4.30 -10.67 -11.13
CA ASP A 124 3.06 -11.18 -11.69
C ASP A 124 1.82 -10.59 -11.00
N ALA A 125 1.87 -10.44 -9.67
CA ALA A 125 0.80 -9.77 -8.92
C ALA A 125 0.64 -8.30 -9.36
N VAL A 126 1.76 -7.56 -9.47
CA VAL A 126 1.75 -6.16 -9.93
C VAL A 126 1.26 -6.03 -11.37
N VAL A 127 1.65 -6.92 -12.28
CA VAL A 127 1.13 -6.92 -13.67
C VAL A 127 -0.38 -6.99 -13.68
N ARG A 128 -0.98 -7.92 -12.91
CA ARG A 128 -2.44 -8.06 -12.84
C ARG A 128 -3.10 -6.83 -12.21
N ILE A 129 -2.50 -6.24 -11.18
CA ILE A 129 -2.98 -4.96 -10.61
C ILE A 129 -2.96 -3.87 -11.69
N LEU A 130 -1.82 -3.66 -12.36
CA LEU A 130 -1.65 -2.64 -13.40
C LEU A 130 -2.62 -2.80 -14.58
N GLN A 131 -2.97 -4.03 -14.94
CA GLN A 131 -3.94 -4.33 -16.00
C GLN A 131 -5.38 -3.90 -15.62
N GLN A 132 -5.71 -3.91 -14.34
CA GLN A 132 -7.04 -3.54 -13.82
C GLN A 132 -7.15 -2.06 -13.44
N MET A 133 -6.03 -1.32 -13.46
CA MET A 133 -6.00 0.10 -13.16
C MET A 133 -6.53 0.94 -14.33
N ASN A 134 -7.21 2.04 -14.01
CA ASN A 134 -7.64 3.02 -15.00
C ASN A 134 -6.45 3.88 -15.46
N PHE A 135 -5.57 4.26 -14.53
CA PHE A 135 -4.41 5.09 -14.79
C PHE A 135 -3.14 4.41 -14.30
N ARG A 136 -2.16 4.25 -15.20
CA ARG A 136 -0.88 3.65 -14.85
C ARG A 136 0.02 4.64 -14.11
N PRO A 137 0.83 4.18 -13.15
CA PRO A 137 1.88 5.01 -12.57
C PRO A 137 2.93 5.36 -13.62
N ARG A 138 3.66 6.47 -13.40
CA ARG A 138 4.77 6.89 -14.27
C ARG A 138 5.92 5.91 -14.22
N ASN A 139 6.23 5.47 -13.01
CA ASN A 139 7.22 4.45 -12.69
C ASN A 139 6.81 3.78 -11.38
N PHE A 140 7.41 2.64 -11.06
CA PHE A 140 7.32 2.09 -9.72
C PHE A 140 8.62 1.42 -9.29
N VAL A 141 8.81 1.32 -7.97
CA VAL A 141 9.92 0.58 -7.38
C VAL A 141 9.36 -0.57 -6.57
N MET A 142 9.81 -1.78 -6.86
CA MET A 142 9.56 -2.96 -6.07
C MET A 142 10.79 -3.25 -5.23
N PHE A 143 10.64 -3.13 -3.92
CA PHE A 143 11.69 -3.32 -2.95
C PHE A 143 11.30 -4.45 -2.01
N TYR A 144 11.78 -5.65 -2.29
CA TYR A 144 11.35 -6.90 -1.65
C TYR A 144 9.83 -7.06 -1.72
N ASN A 145 9.16 -6.93 -0.57
CA ASN A 145 7.72 -7.08 -0.41
C ASN A 145 6.95 -5.76 -0.51
N GLN A 146 7.65 -4.65 -0.74
CA GLN A 146 7.09 -3.30 -0.82
C GLN A 146 7.08 -2.81 -2.27
N ILE A 147 6.00 -2.16 -2.67
CA ILE A 147 5.79 -1.61 -4.00
C ILE A 147 5.43 -0.13 -3.85
N TYR A 148 6.22 0.72 -4.49
CA TYR A 148 6.07 2.16 -4.47
C TYR A 148 5.69 2.65 -5.85
N MET A 149 4.43 3.02 -6.06
CA MET A 149 3.93 3.51 -7.35
C MET A 149 3.90 5.05 -7.36
N ASP A 150 4.56 5.66 -8.35
CA ASP A 150 4.68 7.11 -8.51
C ASP A 150 3.66 7.65 -9.53
N PHE A 151 2.82 8.59 -9.11
CA PHE A 151 1.84 9.28 -9.96
C PHE A 151 2.20 10.76 -10.23
N GLY A 152 3.43 11.16 -9.92
CA GLY A 152 3.93 12.52 -10.05
C GLY A 152 3.41 13.46 -8.97
N ASN A 153 4.03 14.65 -8.89
CA ASN A 153 3.68 15.70 -7.92
C ASN A 153 3.67 15.21 -6.47
N ASN A 154 4.65 14.37 -6.11
CA ASN A 154 4.80 13.79 -4.78
C ASN A 154 3.62 12.89 -4.32
N ARG A 155 2.83 12.36 -5.27
CA ARG A 155 1.70 11.46 -5.02
C ARG A 155 2.11 10.02 -5.20
N PHE A 156 1.93 9.21 -4.15
CA PHE A 156 2.33 7.81 -4.15
C PHE A 156 1.23 6.89 -3.64
N ILE A 157 1.19 5.69 -4.20
CA ILE A 157 0.51 4.55 -3.62
C ILE A 157 1.58 3.55 -3.19
N HIS A 158 1.63 3.27 -1.89
CA HIS A 158 2.50 2.25 -1.31
C HIS A 158 1.67 0.99 -1.04
N ILE A 159 2.15 -0.13 -1.54
CA ILE A 159 1.55 -1.45 -1.33
C ILE A 159 2.61 -2.35 -0.71
N GLU A 160 2.29 -2.96 0.43
CA GLU A 160 3.10 -3.99 1.06
C GLU A 160 2.34 -5.32 1.03
N ILE A 161 2.99 -6.38 0.53
CA ILE A 161 2.39 -7.73 0.41
C ILE A 161 3.15 -8.68 1.34
N LEU A 162 2.47 -9.22 2.34
CA LEU A 162 3.03 -10.17 3.31
C LEU A 162 2.24 -11.47 3.27
N GLY A 163 2.68 -12.42 2.42
CA GLY A 163 1.92 -13.63 2.17
C GLY A 163 0.57 -13.31 1.52
N SER A 164 -0.53 -13.61 2.22
CA SER A 164 -1.90 -13.27 1.80
C SER A 164 -2.34 -11.86 2.17
N ASP A 165 -1.55 -11.14 2.97
CA ASP A 165 -1.94 -9.85 3.54
C ASP A 165 -1.50 -8.69 2.64
N LEU A 166 -2.38 -7.71 2.48
CA LEU A 166 -2.16 -6.51 1.68
C LEU A 166 -2.28 -5.27 2.56
N ARG A 167 -1.24 -4.44 2.62
CA ARG A 167 -1.33 -3.12 3.24
C ARG A 167 -1.18 -2.05 2.19
N LEU A 168 -2.19 -1.19 2.11
CA LEU A 168 -2.20 -0.06 1.20
C LEU A 168 -2.05 1.23 2.00
N ARG A 169 -1.18 2.12 1.54
CA ARG A 169 -1.03 3.47 2.07
C ARG A 169 -1.01 4.50 0.96
N LEU A 170 -1.83 5.53 1.09
CA LEU A 170 -1.91 6.68 0.20
C LEU A 170 -1.03 7.81 0.75
N VAL A 171 -0.24 8.44 -0.11
CA VAL A 171 0.58 9.59 0.29
C VAL A 171 0.40 10.75 -0.66
N ASN A 172 0.03 11.90 -0.08
CA ASN A 172 -0.42 13.11 -0.76
C ASN A 172 -1.51 12.82 -1.81
N LEU A 173 -2.30 11.77 -1.59
CA LEU A 173 -3.36 11.33 -2.48
C LEU A 173 -4.63 11.15 -1.66
N LYS A 174 -5.72 11.73 -2.17
CA LYS A 174 -7.05 11.61 -1.59
C LYS A 174 -7.69 10.27 -1.94
N PHE A 175 -8.63 9.79 -1.12
CA PHE A 175 -9.32 8.53 -1.40
C PHE A 175 -10.11 8.57 -2.71
N THR A 176 -10.76 9.69 -3.02
CA THR A 176 -11.50 9.87 -4.27
C THR A 176 -10.59 9.77 -5.51
N ASP A 177 -9.42 10.43 -5.46
CA ASP A 177 -8.43 10.36 -6.53
C ASP A 177 -7.82 8.96 -6.66
N ALA A 178 -7.49 8.32 -5.53
CA ALA A 178 -6.97 6.96 -5.51
C ALA A 178 -7.98 5.94 -6.06
N SER A 179 -9.25 6.09 -5.73
CA SER A 179 -10.35 5.26 -6.27
C SER A 179 -10.41 5.36 -7.79
N ARG A 180 -10.36 6.58 -8.33
CA ARG A 180 -10.35 6.82 -9.79
C ARG A 180 -9.12 6.23 -10.47
N ILE A 181 -7.94 6.36 -9.85
CA ILE A 181 -6.68 5.83 -10.36
C ILE A 181 -6.70 4.30 -10.43
N LEU A 182 -7.05 3.66 -9.32
CA LEU A 182 -6.99 2.21 -9.19
C LEU A 182 -8.17 1.50 -9.87
N GLY A 183 -9.36 2.09 -9.89
CA GLY A 183 -10.53 1.52 -10.57
C GLY A 183 -10.78 0.05 -10.20
N LYS A 184 -10.86 -0.82 -11.22
CA LYS A 184 -11.13 -2.27 -11.04
C LYS A 184 -10.01 -3.02 -10.32
N ALA A 185 -8.83 -2.41 -10.15
CA ALA A 185 -7.78 -2.99 -9.33
C ALA A 185 -8.21 -3.13 -7.86
N ILE A 186 -9.10 -2.27 -7.36
CA ILE A 186 -9.60 -2.32 -5.98
C ILE A 186 -10.37 -3.61 -5.69
N PRO A 187 -11.46 -3.95 -6.41
CA PRO A 187 -12.17 -5.22 -6.20
C PRO A 187 -11.30 -6.45 -6.56
N TYR A 188 -10.38 -6.32 -7.52
CA TYR A 188 -9.41 -7.38 -7.80
C TYR A 188 -8.51 -7.66 -6.58
N MET A 189 -7.87 -6.63 -6.02
CA MET A 189 -7.07 -6.75 -4.80
C MET A 189 -7.89 -7.28 -3.63
N ASP A 190 -9.15 -6.88 -3.52
CA ASP A 190 -10.04 -7.40 -2.50
C ASP A 190 -10.31 -8.91 -2.66
N SER A 191 -10.42 -9.41 -3.89
CA SER A 191 -10.66 -10.83 -4.15
C SER A 191 -9.43 -11.72 -3.98
N VAL A 192 -8.24 -11.20 -4.27
CA VAL A 192 -6.99 -11.99 -4.32
C VAL A 192 -6.30 -12.07 -2.97
N PHE A 193 -6.33 -10.98 -2.20
CA PHE A 193 -5.67 -10.92 -0.90
C PHE A 193 -6.68 -11.27 0.21
N GLY A 194 -6.21 -11.92 1.26
CA GLY A 194 -7.07 -12.32 2.39
C GLY A 194 -7.36 -11.13 3.29
N ASN A 195 -6.34 -10.69 4.03
CA ASN A 195 -6.44 -9.59 4.98
C ASN A 195 -5.95 -8.27 4.38
N LYS A 196 -6.60 -7.18 4.77
CA LYS A 196 -6.23 -5.82 4.37
C LYS A 196 -6.27 -4.86 5.55
N ASN A 197 -5.56 -3.74 5.44
CA ASN A 197 -5.57 -2.70 6.46
C ASN A 197 -6.81 -1.78 6.34
N PRO A 198 -7.17 -1.01 7.38
CA PRO A 198 -8.31 -0.09 7.38
C PRO A 198 -8.32 0.88 6.19
N GLU A 199 -7.15 1.37 5.80
CA GLU A 199 -7.01 2.30 4.68
C GLU A 199 -7.46 1.68 3.35
N PHE A 200 -7.18 0.40 3.13
CA PHE A 200 -7.72 -0.32 1.98
C PHE A 200 -9.25 -0.44 2.05
N TYR A 201 -9.83 -0.78 3.20
CA TYR A 201 -11.30 -0.92 3.31
C TYR A 201 -12.03 0.42 3.17
N LYS A 202 -11.44 1.53 3.62
CA LYS A 202 -11.93 2.88 3.33
C LYS A 202 -11.92 3.15 1.84
N LEU A 203 -10.81 2.86 1.17
CA LEU A 203 -10.71 2.99 -0.29
C LEU A 203 -11.75 2.12 -1.02
N LEU A 204 -11.96 0.88 -0.56
CA LEU A 204 -12.97 -0.03 -1.09
C LEU A 204 -14.38 0.54 -0.94
N PHE A 205 -14.71 1.12 0.21
CA PHE A 205 -15.98 1.80 0.44
C PHE A 205 -16.14 3.03 -0.48
N VAL A 206 -15.08 3.83 -0.64
CA VAL A 206 -15.08 4.98 -1.55
C VAL A 206 -15.34 4.54 -2.99
N TYR A 207 -14.67 3.49 -3.46
CA TYR A 207 -14.93 2.89 -4.77
C TYR A 207 -16.37 2.38 -4.91
N ALA A 208 -16.86 1.65 -3.89
CA ALA A 208 -18.24 1.15 -3.88
C ALA A 208 -19.27 2.29 -3.96
N SER A 209 -18.99 3.43 -3.34
CA SER A 209 -19.87 4.60 -3.33
C SER A 209 -19.90 5.43 -4.63
N GLU A 210 -19.19 5.00 -5.69
CA GLU A 210 -19.17 5.72 -6.98
C GLU A 210 -20.42 5.46 -7.84
N THR A 211 -20.99 4.25 -7.76
CA THR A 211 -22.19 3.88 -8.52
C THR A 211 -23.15 3.07 -7.65
N THR A 212 -24.44 3.10 -7.99
CA THR A 212 -25.45 2.29 -7.28
C THR A 212 -25.12 0.80 -7.33
N GLY A 213 -24.64 0.28 -8.47
CA GLY A 213 -24.32 -1.14 -8.63
C GLY A 213 -23.10 -1.57 -7.80
N SER A 214 -22.04 -0.75 -7.75
CA SER A 214 -20.88 -1.03 -6.90
C SER A 214 -21.24 -0.96 -5.41
N PHE A 215 -22.16 -0.07 -5.04
CA PHE A 215 -22.63 0.06 -3.66
C PHE A 215 -23.50 -1.12 -3.25
N ASP A 216 -24.40 -1.57 -4.13
CA ASP A 216 -25.22 -2.77 -3.96
C ASP A 216 -24.35 -4.01 -3.70
N TRP A 217 -23.35 -4.25 -4.57
CA TRP A 217 -22.35 -5.31 -4.39
C TRP A 217 -21.66 -5.23 -3.03
N PHE A 218 -21.20 -4.04 -2.65
CA PHE A 218 -20.53 -3.82 -1.36
C PHE A 218 -21.47 -4.11 -0.20
N PHE A 219 -22.72 -3.64 -0.27
CA PHE A 219 -23.71 -3.84 0.77
C PHE A 219 -23.99 -5.33 0.97
N HIS A 220 -24.24 -6.08 -0.11
CA HIS A 220 -24.50 -7.52 -0.04
C HIS A 220 -23.30 -8.35 0.41
N ARG A 221 -22.08 -7.95 0.04
CA ARG A 221 -20.86 -8.67 0.41
C ARG A 221 -20.38 -8.36 1.84
N TYR A 222 -20.48 -7.10 2.26
CA TYR A 222 -19.87 -6.63 3.50
C TYR A 222 -20.86 -6.34 4.62
N ILE A 223 -22.02 -5.76 4.29
CA ILE A 223 -22.97 -5.26 5.28
C ILE A 223 -24.00 -6.33 5.61
N MET A 224 -24.79 -6.76 4.62
CA MET A 224 -25.94 -7.66 4.76
C MET A 224 -25.64 -8.93 5.59
N PRO A 225 -24.53 -9.66 5.37
CA PRO A 225 -24.25 -10.90 6.11
C PRO A 225 -23.98 -10.66 7.59
N ARG A 226 -23.56 -9.43 7.97
CA ARG A 226 -23.15 -9.05 9.32
C ARG A 226 -24.21 -8.24 10.07
N LEU A 227 -25.35 -7.97 9.44
CA LEU A 227 -26.47 -7.33 10.12
C LEU A 227 -27.02 -8.23 11.22
N ASN A 228 -27.36 -7.63 12.36
CA ASN A 228 -28.02 -8.33 13.46
C ASN A 228 -29.51 -8.62 13.14
N PRO A 229 -30.20 -9.47 13.92
CA PRO A 229 -31.58 -9.86 13.65
C PRO A 229 -32.55 -8.67 13.50
N GLU A 230 -32.46 -7.66 14.36
CA GLU A 230 -33.34 -6.48 14.30
C GLU A 230 -33.10 -5.63 13.04
N GLN A 231 -31.83 -5.48 12.64
CA GLN A 231 -31.48 -4.78 11.40
C GLN A 231 -31.99 -5.55 10.18
N ARG A 232 -31.91 -6.89 10.20
CA ARG A 232 -32.44 -7.74 9.12
C ARG A 232 -33.96 -7.69 9.06
N GLU A 233 -34.63 -7.77 10.20
CA GLU A 233 -36.08 -7.65 10.30
C GLU A 233 -36.55 -6.31 9.73
N PHE A 234 -35.89 -5.20 10.10
CA PHE A 234 -36.17 -3.89 9.50
C PHE A 234 -36.09 -3.92 7.97
N LEU A 235 -35.03 -4.51 7.41
CA LEU A 235 -34.85 -4.55 5.96
C LEU A 235 -35.87 -5.47 5.27
N ASN A 236 -36.32 -6.52 5.94
CA ASN A 236 -37.37 -7.41 5.45
C ASN A 236 -38.77 -6.76 5.51
N GLU A 237 -39.03 -5.93 6.53
CA GLU A 237 -40.26 -5.12 6.65
C GLU A 237 -40.35 -4.06 5.55
N MET A 238 -39.21 -3.60 5.01
CA MET A 238 -39.19 -2.71 3.86
C MET A 238 -39.66 -3.49 2.62
N HIS A 239 -40.94 -3.36 2.27
CA HIS A 239 -41.54 -3.97 1.07
C HIS A 239 -40.77 -3.68 -0.24
N ASP A 240 -39.92 -2.66 -0.26
CA ASP A 240 -39.04 -2.34 -1.38
C ASP A 240 -37.59 -2.07 -0.92
N TYR A 241 -36.85 -3.17 -0.72
CA TYR A 241 -35.43 -3.17 -0.40
C TYR A 241 -34.58 -2.43 -1.45
N HIS A 242 -34.93 -2.51 -2.73
CA HIS A 242 -34.18 -1.85 -3.80
C HIS A 242 -34.28 -0.33 -3.69
N ASN A 243 -35.48 0.18 -3.39
CA ASN A 243 -35.69 1.60 -3.11
C ASN A 243 -34.97 2.05 -1.83
N PHE A 244 -34.91 1.22 -0.79
CA PHE A 244 -34.11 1.51 0.40
C PHE A 244 -32.62 1.67 0.07
N LEU A 245 -32.02 0.71 -0.64
CA LEU A 245 -30.60 0.77 -1.01
C LEU A 245 -30.30 1.96 -1.92
N ARG A 246 -31.20 2.25 -2.87
CA ARG A 246 -31.07 3.43 -3.74
C ARG A 246 -31.10 4.72 -2.92
N LEU A 247 -32.01 4.83 -1.95
CA LEU A 247 -32.08 5.97 -1.06
C LEU A 247 -30.81 6.08 -0.21
N LEU A 248 -30.37 5.00 0.44
CA LEU A 248 -29.14 4.96 1.21
C LEU A 248 -27.93 5.40 0.37
N TYR A 249 -27.83 4.90 -0.87
CA TYR A 249 -26.80 5.29 -1.82
C TYR A 249 -26.82 6.80 -2.08
N THR A 250 -27.97 7.45 -2.24
CA THR A 250 -28.02 8.91 -2.45
C THR A 250 -27.39 9.71 -1.31
N TYR A 251 -27.49 9.22 -0.07
CA TYR A 251 -26.82 9.85 1.08
C TYR A 251 -25.34 9.51 1.13
N VAL A 252 -24.97 8.25 0.87
CA VAL A 252 -23.56 7.80 0.83
C VAL A 252 -22.77 8.51 -0.27
N ALA A 253 -23.36 8.70 -1.44
CA ALA A 253 -22.74 9.38 -2.58
C ALA A 253 -22.39 10.85 -2.28
N ARG A 254 -23.14 11.50 -1.37
CA ARG A 254 -22.94 12.89 -0.94
C ARG A 254 -21.91 13.06 0.18
N LEU A 255 -21.41 11.96 0.75
CA LEU A 255 -20.41 12.05 1.81
C LEU A 255 -19.11 12.69 1.32
N ASN A 256 -18.43 13.41 2.21
CA ASN A 256 -17.05 13.83 1.98
C ASN A 256 -16.10 12.62 2.16
N LYS A 257 -15.92 11.88 1.07
CA LYS A 257 -15.14 10.63 0.98
C LYS A 257 -13.66 10.80 1.35
N ASP A 258 -13.11 12.02 1.27
CA ASP A 258 -11.71 12.28 1.60
C ASP A 258 -11.45 12.48 3.10
N ARG A 259 -12.51 12.61 3.90
CA ARG A 259 -12.45 12.80 5.37
C ARG A 259 -13.13 11.66 6.13
N LEU A 260 -13.16 10.46 5.56
CA LEU A 260 -13.75 9.30 6.21
C LEU A 260 -12.96 8.90 7.46
N GLY A 261 -13.66 8.88 8.60
CA GLY A 261 -13.16 8.30 9.84
C GLY A 261 -13.02 6.78 9.76
N ASP A 262 -12.75 6.13 10.88
CA ASP A 262 -12.68 4.67 10.96
C ASP A 262 -14.06 4.00 11.00
N GLU A 263 -15.13 4.80 11.03
CA GLU A 263 -16.51 4.34 11.07
C GLU A 263 -17.43 5.27 10.27
N VAL A 264 -18.39 4.68 9.54
CA VAL A 264 -19.52 5.39 8.93
C VAL A 264 -20.80 4.96 9.63
N GLY A 265 -21.39 5.86 10.41
CA GLY A 265 -22.66 5.60 11.09
C GLY A 265 -23.85 6.02 10.23
N ILE A 266 -24.80 5.12 10.06
CA ILE A 266 -26.05 5.34 9.33
C ILE A 266 -27.20 5.24 10.33
N ARG A 267 -28.05 6.26 10.37
CA ARG A 267 -29.29 6.29 11.15
C ARG A 267 -30.47 6.49 10.21
N VAL A 268 -31.43 5.58 10.30
CA VAL A 268 -32.64 5.56 9.48
C VAL A 268 -33.84 5.67 10.41
N VAL A 269 -34.52 6.81 10.36
CA VAL A 269 -35.71 7.09 11.20
C VAL A 269 -36.95 6.62 10.47
N ARG A 270 -37.78 5.80 11.13
CA ARG A 270 -39.06 5.34 10.58
C ARG A 270 -40.11 6.46 10.69
N ARG A 271 -40.85 6.76 9.63
CA ARG A 271 -42.02 7.65 9.71
C ARG A 271 -43.08 7.12 10.67
N ALA A 272 -43.36 5.82 10.59
CA ALA A 272 -44.41 5.17 11.37
C ALA A 272 -44.06 4.99 12.87
N ASN A 273 -42.76 4.93 13.21
CA ASN A 273 -42.31 4.83 14.60
C ASN A 273 -40.95 5.53 14.79
N PRO A 274 -40.93 6.87 14.96
CA PRO A 274 -39.69 7.64 15.08
C PRO A 274 -38.82 7.26 16.28
N ASN A 275 -39.43 6.66 17.31
CA ASN A 275 -38.75 6.29 18.56
C ASN A 275 -37.87 5.04 18.44
N ARG A 276 -37.96 4.29 17.33
CA ARG A 276 -37.14 3.09 17.07
C ARG A 276 -36.42 3.20 15.72
N PRO A 277 -35.39 4.07 15.61
CA PRO A 277 -34.60 4.17 14.39
C PRO A 277 -33.77 2.89 14.16
N LEU A 278 -33.52 2.58 12.89
CA LEU A 278 -32.49 1.61 12.51
C LEU A 278 -31.14 2.32 12.52
N GLU A 279 -30.17 1.71 13.17
CA GLU A 279 -28.81 2.21 13.21
C GLU A 279 -27.86 1.14 12.70
N ILE A 280 -26.86 1.54 11.89
CA ILE A 280 -25.84 0.68 11.30
C ILE A 280 -24.50 1.43 11.38
N GLY A 281 -23.52 0.88 12.11
CA GLY A 281 -22.15 1.38 12.09
C GLY A 281 -21.27 0.52 11.19
N ILE A 282 -20.71 1.08 10.12
CA ILE A 282 -19.75 0.39 9.24
C ILE A 282 -18.34 0.76 9.71
N ALA A 283 -17.66 -0.13 10.43
CA ALA A 283 -16.33 0.12 10.98
C ALA A 283 -15.23 -0.55 10.14
N PHE A 284 -14.17 0.20 9.82
CA PHE A 284 -13.02 -0.26 9.03
C PHE A 284 -11.89 -0.70 9.96
N THR A 285 -11.62 -2.00 10.04
CA THR A 285 -10.64 -2.57 10.97
C THR A 285 -9.52 -3.30 10.25
N ASN A 286 -8.46 -3.67 10.97
CA ASN A 286 -7.40 -4.56 10.45
C ASN A 286 -7.88 -5.99 10.16
N ARG A 287 -9.09 -6.36 10.62
CA ARG A 287 -9.68 -7.70 10.42
C ARG A 287 -10.77 -7.73 9.36
N GLY A 288 -11.10 -6.58 8.76
CA GLY A 288 -12.22 -6.48 7.83
C GLY A 288 -13.14 -5.30 8.11
N ILE A 289 -14.26 -5.32 7.42
CA ILE A 289 -15.39 -4.43 7.69
C ILE A 289 -16.27 -5.08 8.75
N GLU A 290 -16.46 -4.40 9.86
CA GLU A 290 -17.36 -4.80 10.95
C GLU A 290 -18.66 -4.00 10.87
N VAL A 291 -19.77 -4.63 11.21
CA VAL A 291 -21.09 -3.99 11.25
C VAL A 291 -21.58 -3.94 12.69
N LYS A 292 -21.69 -2.74 13.23
CA LYS A 292 -22.15 -2.47 14.60
C LYS A 292 -23.64 -2.20 14.62
N ARG A 293 -24.29 -2.60 15.72
CA ARG A 293 -25.70 -2.28 16.00
C ARG A 293 -25.91 -0.78 16.24
N TYR A 294 -24.99 -0.16 16.97
CA TYR A 294 -25.03 1.24 17.34
C TYR A 294 -23.76 1.91 16.86
N PRO A 295 -23.85 2.95 16.00
CA PRO A 295 -22.68 3.65 15.54
C PRO A 295 -22.11 4.55 16.63
N SER A 296 -20.79 4.66 16.70
CA SER A 296 -20.14 5.57 17.65
C SER A 296 -20.46 7.04 17.34
N THR A 297 -20.58 7.36 16.04
CA THR A 297 -20.93 8.70 15.53
C THR A 297 -21.87 8.54 14.34
N THR A 298 -22.97 9.31 14.30
CA THR A 298 -23.87 9.32 13.14
C THR A 298 -23.27 10.18 12.02
N THR A 299 -23.01 9.58 10.87
CA THR A 299 -22.47 10.24 9.66
C THR A 299 -23.58 10.56 8.65
N ILE A 300 -24.55 9.66 8.54
CA ILE A 300 -25.73 9.78 7.67
C ILE A 300 -26.97 9.65 8.56
N SER A 301 -27.92 10.56 8.41
CA SER A 301 -29.23 10.47 9.04
C SER A 301 -30.31 10.82 8.04
N PHE A 302 -31.30 9.94 7.86
CA PHE A 302 -32.45 10.19 7.00
C PHE A 302 -33.69 9.46 7.47
N MET A 303 -34.83 9.85 6.91
CA MET A 303 -36.14 9.32 7.26
C MET A 303 -36.70 8.50 6.10
N VAL A 304 -37.31 7.35 6.42
CA VAL A 304 -37.99 6.45 5.47
C VAL A 304 -39.41 6.21 5.96
#